data_AF-A0A0S2TDY0-F1
#
_entry.id   AF-A0A0S2TDY0-F1
#
_cell.length_a   1.000
_cell.length_b   1.000
_cell.length_c   1.000
_cell.angle_alpha   90.00
_cell.angle_beta   90.00
_cell.angle_gamma   90.00
#
_symmetry.space_group_name_H-M   'P 1'
#
loop_
_entity.id
_entity.type
_entity.pdbx_description
1 polymer ?
#
loop_
_entity_poly.entity_id
_entity_poly.type
_entity_poly.pdbx_seq_one_letter_code
_entity_poly.pdbx_strand_id
1 'polypeptide(L)'
;MDIEKILRDMAQAANNAVKDDVGEITEYAKQIIDNEKQSLEELGKARLRGEIDDAIFDSEVERQKKVVEVEMLTIQIMTKAAAQKAVNAALDTFKRAIKALV
;
A
#
# COMPACT_ATOMS: atom_id res chain seq x y z
N MET A 1 -8.37 37.45 6.97
CA MET A 1 -7.88 36.13 6.54
C MET A 1 -7.35 35.41 7.77
N ASP A 2 -7.96 34.30 8.16
CA ASP A 2 -7.52 33.48 9.30
C ASP A 2 -6.65 32.32 8.79
N ILE A 3 -5.33 32.52 8.80
CA ILE A 3 -4.38 31.52 8.30
C ILE A 3 -4.35 30.26 9.17
N GLU A 4 -4.52 30.39 10.49
CA GLU A 4 -4.51 29.23 11.38
C GLU A 4 -5.71 28.31 11.12
N LYS A 5 -6.89 28.91 10.84
CA LYS A 5 -8.05 28.15 10.40
C LYS A 5 -7.79 27.45 9.06
N ILE A 6 -7.23 28.15 8.07
CA ILE A 6 -6.95 27.57 6.75
C ILE A 6 -5.96 26.39 6.87
N LEU A 7 -4.90 26.52 7.66
CA LEU A 7 -3.94 25.44 7.89
C LEU A 7 -4.58 24.22 8.56
N ARG A 8 -5.48 24.42 9.53
CA ARG A 8 -6.25 23.34 10.15
C ARG A 8 -7.17 22.65 9.14
N ASP A 9 -7.89 23.43 8.33
CA ASP A 9 -8.77 22.90 7.28
C ASP A 9 -7.98 22.10 6.22
N MET A 10 -6.78 22.58 5.83
CA MET A 10 -5.86 21.86 4.94
C MET A 10 -5.41 20.52 5.51
N ALA A 11 -4.97 20.49 6.78
CA ALA A 11 -4.54 19.28 7.46
C ALA A 11 -5.68 18.26 7.56
N GLN A 12 -6.89 18.72 7.88
CA GLN A 12 -8.09 17.87 7.93
C GLN A 12 -8.43 17.32 6.55
N ALA A 13 -8.36 18.14 5.49
CA ALA A 13 -8.61 17.70 4.11
C ALA A 13 -7.61 16.64 3.67
N ALA A 14 -6.31 16.83 3.93
CA ALA A 14 -5.28 15.84 3.65
C ALA A 14 -5.53 14.52 4.38
N ASN A 15 -5.83 14.56 5.68
CA ASN A 15 -6.10 13.37 6.48
C ASN A 15 -7.35 12.62 5.99
N ASN A 16 -8.42 13.33 5.66
CA ASN A 16 -9.63 12.71 5.11
C ASN A 16 -9.38 12.08 3.74
N ALA A 17 -8.52 12.68 2.92
CA ALA A 17 -8.26 12.21 1.57
C ALA A 17 -7.53 10.85 1.49
N VAL A 18 -6.85 10.43 2.57
CA VAL A 18 -6.06 9.18 2.61
C VAL A 18 -6.73 8.03 3.37
N LYS A 19 -7.84 8.27 4.06
CA LYS A 19 -8.46 7.28 4.96
C LYS A 19 -8.78 5.96 4.26
N ASP A 20 -9.42 6.05 3.10
CA ASP A 20 -9.81 4.88 2.33
C ASP A 20 -8.57 4.18 1.75
N ASP A 21 -7.61 4.95 1.24
CA ASP A 21 -6.38 4.41 0.64
C ASP A 21 -5.54 3.63 1.67
N VAL A 22 -5.49 4.06 2.94
CA VAL A 22 -4.80 3.31 4.01
C VAL A 22 -5.47 1.95 4.25
N GLY A 23 -6.81 1.90 4.19
CA GLY A 23 -7.57 0.66 4.29
C GLY A 23 -7.21 -0.31 3.15
N GLU A 24 -7.27 0.19 1.91
CA GLU A 24 -6.94 -0.59 0.71
C GLU A 24 -5.50 -1.10 0.72
N ILE A 25 -4.53 -0.26 1.09
CA ILE A 25 -3.11 -0.66 1.21
C ILE A 25 -2.96 -1.78 2.25
N THR A 26 -3.64 -1.66 3.39
CA THR A 26 -3.58 -2.66 4.46
C THR A 26 -4.20 -3.99 4.04
N GLU A 27 -5.32 -3.94 3.32
CA GLU A 27 -5.99 -5.13 2.81
C GLU A 27 -5.14 -5.83 1.75
N TYR A 28 -4.57 -5.08 0.81
CA TYR A 28 -3.66 -5.62 -0.19
C TYR A 28 -2.42 -6.27 0.44
N ALA A 29 -1.83 -5.64 1.46
CA ALA A 29 -0.71 -6.23 2.20
C ALA A 29 -1.06 -7.55 2.89
N LYS A 30 -2.29 -7.69 3.41
CA LYS A 30 -2.77 -8.95 3.98
C LYS A 30 -2.92 -10.03 2.90
N GLN A 31 -3.48 -9.67 1.75
CA GLN A 31 -3.65 -10.59 0.62
C GLN A 31 -2.31 -11.16 0.14
N ILE A 32 -1.25 -10.34 0.06
CA ILE A 32 0.11 -10.82 -0.26
C ILE A 32 0.55 -11.91 0.72
N ILE A 33 0.42 -11.64 2.03
CA ILE A 33 0.86 -12.60 3.07
C ILE A 33 0.05 -13.89 3.01
N ASP A 34 -1.27 -13.79 2.81
CA ASP A 34 -2.14 -14.96 2.73
C ASP A 34 -1.84 -15.82 1.48
N ASN A 35 -1.58 -15.19 0.33
CA ASN A 35 -1.18 -15.86 -0.90
C ASN A 35 0.19 -16.55 -0.75
N GLU A 36 1.15 -15.86 -0.14
CA GLU A 36 2.48 -16.39 0.11
C GLU A 36 2.43 -17.58 1.06
N LYS A 37 1.64 -17.48 2.14
CA LYS A 37 1.41 -18.58 3.07
C LYS A 37 0.89 -19.81 2.34
N GLN A 38 -0.13 -19.66 1.48
CA GLN A 38 -0.68 -20.79 0.72
C GLN A 38 0.40 -21.43 -0.16
N SER A 39 1.18 -20.60 -0.87
CA SER A 39 2.23 -21.07 -1.78
C SER A 39 3.34 -21.82 -1.04
N LEU A 40 3.79 -21.30 0.11
CA LEU A 40 4.81 -21.95 0.94
C LEU A 40 4.30 -23.25 1.58
N GLU A 41 3.03 -23.32 1.97
CA GLU A 41 2.42 -24.56 2.47
C GLU A 41 2.38 -25.65 1.39
N GLU A 42 2.06 -25.29 0.15
CA GLU A 42 2.05 -26.22 -0.98
C GLU A 42 3.46 -26.73 -1.31
N LEU A 43 4.45 -25.83 -1.36
CA LEU A 43 5.86 -26.19 -1.56
C LEU A 43 6.38 -27.11 -0.45
N GLY A 44 6.08 -26.79 0.81
CA GLY A 44 6.47 -27.63 1.95
C GLY A 44 5.86 -29.03 1.88
N LYS A 45 4.58 -29.14 1.52
CA LYS A 45 3.90 -30.44 1.34
C LYS A 45 4.52 -31.25 0.20
N ALA A 46 4.80 -30.62 -0.95
CA ALA A 46 5.44 -31.29 -2.09
C ALA A 46 6.82 -31.83 -1.71
N ARG A 47 7.62 -31.05 -0.97
CA ARG A 47 8.94 -31.47 -0.49
C ARG A 47 8.86 -32.64 0.48
N LEU A 48 7.94 -32.59 1.44
CA LEU A 48 7.72 -33.66 2.44
C LEU A 48 7.23 -34.96 1.81
N ARG A 49 6.45 -34.88 0.73
CA ARG A 49 6.02 -36.05 -0.06
C ARG A 49 7.10 -36.58 -1.02
N GLY A 50 8.22 -35.88 -1.16
CA GLY A 50 9.29 -36.24 -2.09
C GLY A 50 8.95 -35.98 -3.56
N GLU A 51 7.94 -35.15 -3.84
CA GLU A 51 7.56 -34.74 -5.20
C GLU A 51 8.60 -33.78 -5.81
N ILE A 52 9.31 -33.04 -4.96
CA ILE A 52 10.44 -32.18 -5.31
C ILE A 52 11.60 -32.47 -4.35
N ASP A 53 12.83 -32.25 -4.83
CA ASP A 53 14.04 -32.31 -4.02
C ASP A 53 14.36 -30.95 -3.35
N ASP A 54 15.44 -30.91 -2.57
CA ASP A 54 15.89 -29.70 -1.87
C ASP A 54 16.28 -28.58 -2.84
N ALA A 55 16.92 -28.92 -3.97
CA ALA A 55 17.37 -27.92 -4.93
C ALA A 55 16.19 -27.19 -5.60
N ILE A 56 15.14 -27.94 -5.95
CA ILE A 56 13.90 -27.37 -6.50
C ILE A 56 13.17 -26.57 -5.42
N PHE A 57 13.07 -27.10 -4.20
CA PHE A 57 12.41 -26.38 -3.09
C PHE A 57 13.06 -25.02 -2.82
N ASP A 58 14.38 -24.98 -2.66
CA ASP A 58 15.12 -23.74 -2.41
C ASP A 58 14.97 -22.74 -3.57
N SER A 59 15.04 -23.23 -4.82
CA SER A 59 14.83 -22.40 -6.01
C SER A 59 13.42 -21.78 -6.04
N GLU A 60 12.40 -22.55 -5.68
CA GLU A 60 11.02 -22.04 -5.66
C GLU A 60 10.78 -21.05 -4.51
N VAL A 61 11.38 -21.26 -3.34
CA VAL A 61 11.33 -20.29 -2.23
C VAL A 61 11.97 -18.96 -2.64
N GLU A 62 13.13 -18.99 -3.30
CA GLU A 62 13.76 -17.76 -3.83
C GLU A 62 12.92 -17.11 -4.94
N ARG A 63 12.16 -17.90 -5.71
CA ARG A 63 11.20 -17.37 -6.67
C ARG A 63 10.05 -16.65 -5.96
N GLN A 64 9.47 -17.24 -4.91
CA GLN A 64 8.39 -16.60 -4.15
C GLN A 64 8.82 -15.27 -3.53
N LYS A 65 10.03 -15.22 -2.98
CA LYS A 65 10.61 -13.96 -2.47
C LYS A 65 10.58 -12.85 -3.53
N LYS A 66 10.94 -13.15 -4.78
CA LYS A 66 10.88 -12.17 -5.89
C LYS A 66 9.45 -11.77 -6.24
N VAL A 67 8.48 -12.69 -6.12
CA VAL A 67 7.06 -12.37 -6.32
C VAL A 67 6.62 -11.36 -5.27
N VAL A 68 6.89 -11.63 -3.99
CA VAL A 68 6.58 -10.71 -2.90
C VAL A 68 7.29 -9.36 -3.07
N GLU A 69 8.55 -9.34 -3.50
CA GLU A 69 9.27 -8.10 -3.82
C GLU A 69 8.54 -7.26 -4.88
N VAL A 70 7.99 -7.88 -5.92
CA VAL A 70 7.20 -7.19 -6.96
C VAL A 70 5.87 -6.68 -6.37
N GLU A 71 5.17 -7.47 -5.57
CA GLU A 71 3.92 -7.04 -4.94
C GLU A 71 4.13 -5.88 -3.95
N MET A 72 5.28 -5.84 -3.28
CA MET A 72 5.69 -4.69 -2.44
C MET A 72 5.87 -3.41 -3.26
N LEU A 73 6.26 -3.48 -4.54
CA LEU A 73 6.30 -2.31 -5.41
C LEU A 73 4.89 -1.74 -5.63
N THR A 74 3.86 -2.58 -5.71
CA THR A 74 2.47 -2.14 -5.81
C THR A 74 2.06 -1.35 -4.55
N ILE A 75 2.41 -1.84 -3.35
CA ILE A 75 2.17 -1.12 -2.09
C ILE A 75 2.86 0.26 -2.10
N GLN A 76 4.09 0.34 -2.59
CA GLN A 76 4.80 1.62 -2.71
C GLN A 76 4.07 2.59 -3.65
N ILE A 77 3.56 2.09 -4.77
CA ILE A 77 2.79 2.91 -5.74
C ILE A 77 1.50 3.41 -5.08
N MET A 78 0.74 2.53 -4.43
CA MET A 78 -0.49 2.91 -3.71
C MET A 78 -0.21 3.96 -2.64
N THR A 79 0.85 3.77 -1.84
CA THR A 79 1.26 4.72 -0.80
C THR A 79 1.62 6.09 -1.39
N LYS A 80 2.35 6.13 -2.50
CA LYS A 80 2.67 7.37 -3.21
C LYS A 80 1.42 8.06 -3.75
N ALA A 81 0.49 7.31 -4.33
CA ALA A 81 -0.77 7.84 -4.83
C ALA A 81 -1.62 8.46 -3.70
N ALA A 82 -1.74 7.77 -2.56
CA ALA A 82 -2.41 8.27 -1.36
C ALA A 82 -1.77 9.58 -0.87
N ALA A 83 -0.44 9.62 -0.76
CA ALA A 83 0.27 10.84 -0.36
C ALA A 83 0.01 12.02 -1.31
N GLN A 84 0.02 11.79 -2.64
CA GLN A 84 -0.30 12.82 -3.62
C GLN A 84 -1.73 13.33 -3.49
N LYS A 85 -2.70 12.42 -3.29
CA LYS A 85 -4.11 12.76 -3.05
C LYS A 85 -4.26 13.65 -1.81
N ALA A 86 -3.54 13.35 -0.73
CA ALA A 86 -3.50 14.17 0.48
C ALA A 86 -3.01 15.60 0.22
N VAL A 87 -1.86 15.73 -0.46
CA VAL A 87 -1.27 17.03 -0.81
C VAL A 87 -2.20 17.83 -1.71
N ASN A 88 -2.79 17.20 -2.72
CA ASN A 88 -3.73 17.85 -3.62
C ASN A 88 -4.97 18.35 -2.87
N ALA A 89 -5.55 17.53 -1.97
CA ALA A 89 -6.70 17.93 -1.17
C ALA A 89 -6.40 19.13 -0.25
N ALA A 90 -5.21 19.17 0.37
CA ALA A 90 -4.77 20.32 1.15
C ALA A 90 -4.63 21.58 0.28
N LEU A 91 -3.92 21.50 -0.84
CA LEU A 91 -3.71 22.64 -1.73
C LEU A 91 -5.02 23.16 -2.33
N ASP A 92 -5.96 22.29 -2.67
CA ASP A 92 -7.26 22.71 -3.18
C ASP A 92 -8.12 23.37 -2.11
N THR A 93 -7.97 22.96 -0.84
CA THR A 93 -8.60 23.63 0.30
C THR A 93 -8.04 25.05 0.48
N PHE A 94 -6.73 25.22 0.38
CA PHE A 94 -6.11 26.55 0.37
C PHE A 94 -6.62 27.42 -0.79
N LYS A 95 -6.61 26.91 -2.03
CA LYS A 95 -7.11 27.64 -3.21
C LYS A 95 -8.57 28.08 -3.03
N ARG A 96 -9.43 27.21 -2.48
CA ARG A 96 -10.83 27.53 -2.19
C ARG A 96 -10.96 28.65 -1.15
N ALA A 97 -10.17 28.61 -0.09
CA ALA A 97 -10.18 29.65 0.93
C ALA A 97 -9.77 31.02 0.36
N ILE A 98 -8.73 31.08 -0.48
CA ILE A 98 -8.32 32.32 -1.15
C ILE A 98 -9.40 32.85 -2.08
N LYS A 99 -10.03 31.99 -2.89
CA LYS A 99 -11.13 32.38 -3.78
C LYS A 99 -12.34 32.94 -3.04
N ALA A 100 -12.62 32.48 -1.82
CA ALA A 100 -13.74 32.97 -1.02
C ALA A 100 -13.51 34.37 -0.41
N LEU A 101 -12.29 34.91 -0.52
CA LEU A 101 -11.90 36.24 -0.02
C LEU A 101 -11.90 37.32 -1.11
N VAL A 102 -12.13 36.94 -2.37
CA VAL A 102 -12.18 37.83 -3.55
C VAL A 102 -13.61 37.86 -4.06
#